data_AF-A0A3M6VQG1-F1
#
_entry.id   AF-A0A3M6VQG1-F1
#
_cell.length_a   1.000
_cell.length_b   1.000
_cell.length_c   1.000
_cell.angle_alpha   90.00
_cell.angle_beta   90.00
_cell.angle_gamma   90.00
#
_symmetry.space_group_name_H-M   'P 1'
#
loop_
_entity.id
_entity.type
_entity.pdbx_description
1 polymer ?
#
loop_
_entity_poly.entity_id
_entity_poly.type
_entity_poly.pdbx_seq_one_letter_code
_entity_poly.pdbx_strand_id
1 'polypeptide(L)'
;MIQQQVDEVKRLWANKRQLTNQGLNLAMVVLTALMIWKGLMMYTQSESPVVVKPELEIGDIVVYKVKGRDIPIVHRVLELHERGLYASGQSWLEREDIVGIARASIPYAGMLTILLNDYPLLKYLLVGGMAVVVFTQRE
;
A
#
# COMPACT_ATOMS: atom_id res chain seq x y z
N MET A 1 -23.78 28.52 -8.89
CA MET A 1 -22.80 27.46 -8.63
C MET A 1 -23.44 26.07 -8.54
N ILE A 2 -24.26 25.74 -7.52
CA ILE A 2 -24.89 24.39 -7.41
C ILE A 2 -25.84 24.09 -8.58
N GLN A 3 -26.68 25.06 -8.98
CA GLN A 3 -27.59 24.89 -10.12
C GLN A 3 -26.83 24.67 -11.44
N GLN A 4 -25.70 25.35 -11.64
CA GLN A 4 -24.85 25.17 -12.83
C GLN A 4 -24.22 23.77 -12.88
N GLN A 5 -23.77 23.22 -11.74
CA GLN A 5 -23.26 21.85 -11.69
C GLN A 5 -24.36 20.82 -11.93
N VAL A 6 -25.57 21.05 -11.40
CA VAL A 6 -26.73 20.19 -11.66
C VAL A 6 -27.11 20.21 -13.15
N ASP A 7 -27.03 21.39 -13.79
CA ASP A 7 -27.32 21.54 -15.22
C ASP A 7 -26.24 20.92 -16.11
N GLU A 8 -24.97 20.98 -15.72
CA GLU A 8 -23.87 20.25 -16.37
C GLU A 8 -24.06 18.73 -16.26
N VAL A 9 -24.42 18.22 -15.08
CA VAL A 9 -24.70 16.79 -14.89
C VAL A 9 -25.89 16.35 -15.76
N LYS A 10 -26.97 17.12 -15.82
CA LYS A 10 -28.11 16.83 -16.72
C LYS A 10 -27.70 16.82 -18.20
N ARG A 11 -26.80 17.72 -18.62
CA ARG A 11 -26.25 17.76 -19.98
C ARG A 11 -25.34 16.56 -20.28
N LEU A 12 -24.54 16.12 -19.31
CA LEU A 12 -23.71 14.90 -19.43
C LEU A 12 -24.59 13.65 -19.61
N TRP A 13 -25.70 13.56 -18.88
CA TRP A 13 -26.68 12.47 -19.03
C TRP A 13 -27.43 12.52 -20.36
N ALA A 14 -27.69 13.71 -20.91
CA ALA A 14 -28.32 13.85 -22.24
C ALA A 14 -27.38 13.42 -23.38
N ASN A 15 -26.08 13.66 -23.26
CA ASN A 15 -25.07 13.31 -24.27
C ASN A 15 -24.50 11.90 -24.06
N LYS A 16 -25.22 10.88 -24.55
CA LYS A 16 -24.83 9.45 -24.45
C LYS A 16 -23.38 9.17 -24.87
N ARG A 17 -22.90 9.81 -25.95
CA ARG A 17 -21.52 9.65 -26.49
C ARG A 17 -20.44 10.17 -25.54
N GLN A 18 -20.71 11.27 -24.86
CA GLN A 18 -19.78 11.88 -23.92
C GLN A 18 -19.73 11.08 -22.62
N LEU A 19 -20.89 10.60 -22.17
CA LEU A 19 -20.99 9.71 -21.01
C LEU A 19 -20.26 8.38 -21.25
N THR A 20 -20.40 7.77 -22.42
CA THR A 20 -19.69 6.53 -22.76
C THR A 20 -18.18 6.73 -22.80
N ASN A 21 -17.69 7.84 -23.36
CA ASN A 21 -16.24 8.11 -23.42
C ASN A 21 -15.65 8.42 -22.04
N GLN A 22 -16.39 9.15 -21.18
CA GLN A 22 -15.97 9.39 -19.80
C GLN A 22 -15.96 8.08 -18.99
N GLY A 23 -16.98 7.24 -19.19
CA GLY A 23 -17.03 5.90 -18.60
C GLY A 23 -15.88 5.01 -19.07
N LEU A 24 -15.55 5.03 -20.37
CA LEU A 24 -14.43 4.26 -20.93
C LEU A 24 -13.09 4.72 -20.36
N ASN A 25 -12.84 6.03 -20.28
CA ASN A 25 -11.60 6.56 -19.72
C ASN A 25 -11.45 6.17 -18.24
N LEU A 26 -12.52 6.23 -17.47
CA LEU A 26 -12.51 5.80 -16.06
C LEU A 26 -12.28 4.29 -15.95
N ALA A 27 -12.92 3.50 -16.81
CA ALA A 27 -12.69 2.06 -16.88
C ALA A 27 -11.21 1.74 -17.23
N MET A 28 -10.60 2.48 -18.15
CA MET A 28 -9.19 2.32 -18.49
C MET A 28 -8.28 2.58 -17.28
N VAL A 29 -8.53 3.61 -16.48
CA VAL A 29 -7.75 3.89 -15.25
C VAL A 29 -7.89 2.76 -14.22
N VAL A 30 -9.11 2.24 -14.03
CA VAL A 30 -9.35 1.13 -13.10
C VAL A 30 -8.68 -0.15 -13.60
N LEU A 31 -8.78 -0.46 -14.89
CA LEU A 31 -8.17 -1.63 -15.50
C LEU A 31 -6.64 -1.57 -15.46
N THR A 32 -6.03 -0.40 -15.70
CA THR A 32 -4.57 -0.25 -15.59
C THR A 32 -4.08 -0.42 -14.15
N ALA A 33 -4.81 0.12 -13.16
CA ALA A 33 -4.50 -0.12 -11.75
C ALA A 33 -4.58 -1.62 -11.40
N LEU A 34 -5.59 -2.33 -11.89
CA LEU A 34 -5.74 -3.78 -11.69
C LEU A 34 -4.64 -4.60 -12.40
N MET A 35 -4.19 -4.17 -13.59
CA MET A 35 -3.08 -4.82 -14.30
C MET A 35 -1.76 -4.64 -13.56
N ILE A 36 -1.49 -3.45 -13.02
CA ILE A 36 -0.32 -3.20 -12.17
C ILE A 36 -0.38 -4.09 -10.91
N TRP A 37 -1.54 -4.16 -10.27
CA TRP A 37 -1.75 -5.02 -9.09
C TRP A 37 -1.50 -6.50 -9.39
N LYS A 38 -2.02 -7.01 -10.52
CA LYS A 38 -1.75 -8.39 -10.97
C LYS A 38 -0.29 -8.62 -11.36
N GLY A 39 0.37 -7.64 -11.97
CA GLY A 39 1.80 -7.70 -12.28
C GLY A 39 2.65 -7.81 -11.01
N LEU A 40 2.31 -7.04 -9.98
CA LEU A 40 2.98 -7.11 -8.69
C LEU A 40 2.80 -8.49 -8.04
N MET A 41 1.59 -9.05 -8.06
CA MET A 41 1.32 -10.40 -7.54
C MET A 41 2.10 -11.49 -8.28
N MET A 42 2.30 -11.34 -9.60
CA MET A 42 3.09 -12.30 -10.38
C MET A 42 4.57 -12.23 -10.02
N TYR A 43 5.10 -11.02 -9.76
CA TYR A 43 6.46 -10.83 -9.28
C TYR A 43 6.65 -11.41 -7.86
N THR A 44 5.66 -11.28 -6.98
CA THR A 44 5.75 -11.78 -5.60
C THR A 44 5.32 -13.25 -5.42
N GLN A 45 4.94 -13.94 -6.50
CA GLN A 45 4.47 -15.35 -6.51
C GLN A 45 3.53 -15.72 -5.33
N SER A 46 2.63 -14.82 -4.96
CA SER A 46 1.71 -15.00 -3.83
C SER A 46 0.31 -14.51 -4.19
N GLU A 47 -0.71 -15.28 -3.78
CA GLU A 47 -2.13 -14.94 -3.99
C GLU A 47 -2.58 -13.68 -3.24
N SER A 48 -1.75 -13.23 -2.30
CA SER A 48 -1.85 -11.95 -1.61
C SER A 48 -0.47 -11.29 -1.63
N PRO A 49 -0.31 -10.06 -2.17
CA PRO A 49 1.01 -9.41 -2.29
C PRO A 49 1.65 -9.10 -0.94
N VAL A 50 0.93 -9.28 0.18
CA VAL A 50 1.41 -9.07 1.55
C VAL A 50 1.89 -10.37 2.21
N VAL A 51 1.47 -11.55 1.74
CA VAL A 51 1.80 -12.83 2.38
C VAL A 51 2.58 -13.72 1.42
N VAL A 52 3.88 -13.47 1.36
CA VAL A 52 4.84 -14.35 0.69
C VAL A 52 5.10 -15.54 1.61
N LYS A 53 5.06 -16.77 1.09
CA LYS A 53 5.62 -17.95 1.77
C LYS A 53 7.14 -17.81 1.75
N PRO A 54 7.80 -17.44 2.86
CA PRO A 54 9.22 -17.23 2.82
C PRO A 54 9.88 -18.57 3.15
N GLU A 55 10.70 -19.06 2.24
CA GLU A 55 11.93 -19.70 2.71
C GLU A 55 12.65 -18.61 3.52
N LEU A 56 12.85 -18.83 4.81
CA LEU A 56 13.51 -17.86 5.67
C LEU A 56 14.98 -17.80 5.27
N GLU A 57 15.48 -16.61 4.98
CA GLU A 57 16.90 -16.41 4.70
C GLU A 57 17.62 -15.83 5.92
N ILE A 58 18.90 -16.19 6.08
CA ILE A 58 19.75 -15.57 7.09
C ILE A 58 19.83 -14.07 6.79
N GLY A 59 19.50 -13.25 7.78
CA GLY A 59 19.44 -11.80 7.65
C GLY A 59 18.02 -11.24 7.54
N ASP A 60 16.99 -12.06 7.31
CA ASP A 60 15.60 -11.61 7.30
C ASP A 60 15.17 -11.08 8.66
N ILE A 61 14.31 -10.04 8.68
CA ILE A 61 13.64 -9.60 9.90
C ILE A 61 12.24 -10.20 9.91
N VAL A 62 12.01 -11.13 10.83
CA VAL A 62 10.74 -11.86 10.99
C VAL A 62 9.98 -11.30 12.18
N VAL A 63 8.67 -11.16 11.99
CA VAL A 63 7.72 -10.85 13.04
C VAL A 63 6.86 -12.07 13.29
N TYR A 64 6.89 -12.60 14.50
CA TYR A 64 6.12 -13.79 14.84
C TYR A 64 5.48 -13.69 16.22
N LYS A 65 4.36 -14.39 16.41
CA LYS A 65 3.64 -14.44 17.68
C LYS A 65 4.01 -15.72 18.42
N VAL A 66 4.27 -15.58 19.73
CA VAL A 66 4.50 -16.74 20.61
C VAL A 66 3.22 -17.06 21.36
N LYS A 67 2.88 -18.34 21.51
CA LYS A 67 1.70 -18.76 22.27
C LYS A 67 1.77 -18.24 23.71
N GLY A 68 0.73 -17.55 24.15
CA GLY A 68 0.67 -16.93 25.48
C GLY A 68 1.24 -15.50 25.58
N ARG A 69 1.70 -14.90 24.46
CA ARG A 69 1.99 -13.46 24.40
C ARG A 69 1.07 -12.74 23.42
N ASP A 70 0.59 -11.56 23.82
CA ASP A 70 -0.16 -10.67 22.92
C ASP A 70 0.74 -9.83 22.01
N ILE A 71 1.96 -9.52 22.46
CA ILE A 71 2.91 -8.69 21.72
C ILE A 71 3.76 -9.58 20.80
N PRO A 72 3.77 -9.35 19.47
CA PRO A 72 4.60 -10.09 18.54
C PRO A 72 6.07 -9.73 18.72
N ILE A 73 6.95 -10.72 18.51
CA ILE A 73 8.40 -10.56 18.64
C ILE A 73 8.97 -10.29 17.24
N VAL A 74 9.76 -9.22 17.15
CA VAL A 74 10.52 -8.88 15.95
C VAL A 74 11.98 -9.29 16.17
N HIS A 75 12.52 -10.15 15.30
CA HIS A 75 13.91 -10.58 15.39
C HIS A 75 14.55 -10.73 14.02
N ARG A 76 15.87 -10.50 13.93
CA ARG A 76 16.65 -10.78 12.72
C ARG A 76 17.16 -12.22 12.76
N VAL A 77 16.91 -13.00 11.72
CA VAL A 77 17.43 -14.35 11.59
C VAL A 77 18.95 -14.27 11.49
N LEU A 78 19.64 -14.87 12.45
CA LEU A 78 21.11 -14.97 12.43
C LEU A 78 21.56 -16.34 11.93
N GLU A 79 20.87 -17.40 12.35
CA GLU A 79 21.14 -18.77 11.93
C GLU A 79 19.83 -19.55 11.81
N LEU A 80 19.78 -20.46 10.85
CA LEU A 80 18.69 -21.40 10.65
C LEU A 80 19.09 -22.73 11.28
N HIS A 81 18.42 -23.12 12.36
CA HIS A 81 18.58 -24.43 12.97
C HIS A 81 17.40 -25.33 12.60
N GLU A 82 17.70 -26.57 12.20
CA GLU A 82 16.68 -27.60 11.94
C GLU A 82 16.14 -28.25 13.24
N ARG A 83 16.59 -27.80 14.43
CA ARG A 83 16.18 -28.35 15.74
C ARG A 83 15.66 -27.28 16.68
N GLY A 84 14.53 -27.59 17.35
CA GLY A 84 13.74 -26.67 18.16
C GLY A 84 14.39 -26.24 19.47
N LEU A 85 14.37 -24.93 19.72
CA LEU A 85 14.85 -24.24 20.94
C LEU A 85 13.69 -23.57 21.70
N TYR A 86 12.50 -24.19 21.74
CA TYR A 86 11.27 -23.56 22.24
C TYR A 86 10.74 -24.19 23.53
N ALA A 87 9.86 -23.44 24.21
CA ALA A 87 9.34 -23.72 25.54
C ALA A 87 8.48 -25.00 25.63
N SER A 88 8.33 -25.54 26.85
CA SER A 88 7.57 -26.78 27.12
C SER A 88 6.15 -26.68 26.54
N GLY A 89 5.84 -27.53 25.54
CA GLY A 89 4.54 -27.59 24.87
C GLY A 89 4.47 -26.97 23.46
N GLN A 90 5.50 -26.25 22.99
CA GLN A 90 5.59 -25.78 21.61
C GLN A 90 7.00 -26.10 21.08
N SER A 91 7.08 -27.09 20.19
CA SER A 91 8.35 -27.62 19.66
C SER A 91 8.83 -26.92 18.38
N TRP A 92 7.94 -26.22 17.68
CA TRP A 92 8.23 -25.46 16.46
C TRP A 92 7.27 -24.27 16.33
N LEU A 93 7.70 -23.25 15.59
CA LEU A 93 6.84 -22.17 15.13
C LEU A 93 6.23 -22.56 13.78
N GLU A 94 4.91 -22.51 13.66
CA GLU A 94 4.23 -22.83 12.40
C GLU A 94 4.15 -21.59 11.52
N ARG A 95 3.96 -21.78 10.20
CA ARG A 95 3.86 -20.66 9.25
C ARG A 95 2.73 -19.67 9.59
N GLU A 96 1.74 -20.15 10.31
CA GLU A 96 0.57 -19.40 10.79
C GLU A 96 0.91 -18.44 11.95
N ASP A 97 1.97 -18.72 12.70
CA ASP A 97 2.45 -17.86 13.79
C ASP A 97 3.30 -16.69 13.25
N ILE A 98 3.72 -16.74 11.98
CA ILE A 98 4.49 -15.68 11.32
C ILE A 98 3.53 -14.59 10.85
N VAL A 99 3.61 -13.42 11.50
CA VAL A 99 2.77 -12.27 11.19
C VAL A 99 3.25 -11.57 9.92
N GLY A 100 4.57 -11.55 9.67
CA GLY A 100 5.13 -10.98 8.45
C GLY A 100 6.66 -10.98 8.41
N ILE A 101 7.21 -10.69 7.23
CA ILE A 101 8.65 -10.53 6.98
C ILE A 101 8.94 -9.18 6.36
N ALA A 102 9.96 -8.48 6.86
CA ALA A 102 10.43 -7.25 6.24
C ALA A 102 11.29 -7.55 5.00
N ARG A 103 10.67 -7.55 3.82
CA ARG A 103 11.34 -7.77 2.52
C ARG A 103 12.05 -6.54 1.97
N ALA A 104 11.61 -5.34 2.34
CA ALA A 104 12.20 -4.10 1.87
C ALA A 104 12.31 -3.08 3.01
N SER A 105 13.43 -2.39 3.06
CA SER A 105 13.62 -1.21 3.91
C SER A 105 13.74 -0.02 2.99
N ILE A 106 12.87 0.98 3.15
CA ILE A 106 12.95 2.24 2.42
C ILE A 106 13.57 3.26 3.38
N PRO A 107 14.91 3.41 3.41
CA PRO A 107 15.53 4.46 4.20
C PRO A 107 15.02 5.81 3.69
N TYR A 108 14.98 6.80 4.57
CA TYR A 108 14.66 8.20 4.25
C TYR A 108 13.20 8.52 3.89
N ALA A 109 12.34 7.54 3.56
CA ALA A 109 10.93 7.79 3.30
C ALA A 109 10.21 8.48 4.48
N GLY A 110 10.55 8.08 5.71
CA GLY A 110 10.04 8.73 6.92
C GLY A 110 10.44 10.21 7.04
N MET A 111 11.58 10.62 6.47
CA MET A 111 11.98 12.03 6.49
C MET A 111 11.02 12.90 5.69
N LEU A 112 10.39 12.38 4.64
CA LEU A 112 9.38 13.14 3.89
C LEU A 112 8.13 13.38 4.73
N THR A 113 7.65 12.35 5.45
CA THR A 113 6.50 12.48 6.35
C THR A 113 6.79 13.42 7.50
N ILE A 114 7.99 13.33 8.08
CA ILE A 114 8.45 14.22 9.14
C ILE A 114 8.54 15.65 8.60
N LEU A 115 9.16 15.87 7.45
CA LEU A 115 9.27 17.20 6.84
C LEU A 115 7.89 17.84 6.60
N LEU A 116 6.93 17.06 6.09
CA LEU A 116 5.59 17.55 5.76
C LEU A 116 4.72 17.75 7.02
N ASN A 117 5.03 17.05 8.12
CA ASN A 117 4.35 17.18 9.41
C ASN A 117 4.95 18.31 10.27
N ASP A 118 6.27 18.40 10.35
CA ASP A 118 7.00 19.35 11.19
C ASP A 118 6.96 20.77 10.60
N TYR A 119 6.83 20.89 9.28
CA TYR A 119 6.62 22.17 8.60
C TYR A 119 5.24 22.24 7.96
N PRO A 120 4.18 22.58 8.72
CA PRO A 120 2.84 22.70 8.18
C PRO A 120 2.74 23.71 7.03
N LEU A 121 3.64 24.70 6.98
CA LEU A 121 3.74 25.66 5.87
C LEU A 121 4.02 24.97 4.52
N LEU A 122 4.86 23.93 4.50
CA LEU A 122 5.19 23.18 3.28
C LEU A 122 3.94 22.53 2.68
N LYS A 123 3.08 21.97 3.53
CA LYS A 123 1.79 21.38 3.15
C LYS A 123 0.87 22.44 2.53
N TYR A 124 0.77 23.62 3.15
CA TYR A 124 -0.05 24.71 2.63
C TYR A 124 0.48 25.27 1.30
N LEU A 125 1.80 25.35 1.12
CA LEU A 125 2.41 25.74 -0.15
C LEU A 125 2.14 24.73 -1.27
N LEU A 126 2.21 23.43 -0.98
CA LEU A 126 1.87 22.37 -1.95
C LEU A 126 0.40 22.45 -2.38
N VAL A 127 -0.52 22.54 -1.42
CA VAL A 127 -1.96 22.65 -1.71
C VAL A 127 -2.28 23.98 -2.41
N GLY A 128 -1.64 25.08 -2.00
CA GLY A 128 -1.78 26.39 -2.64
C GLY A 128 -1.25 26.39 -4.07
N GLY A 129 -0.08 25.79 -4.32
CA GLY A 129 0.50 25.64 -5.65
C GLY A 129 -0.37 24.80 -6.56
N MET A 130 -0.92 23.69 -6.05
CA MET A 130 -1.91 22.90 -6.79
C MET A 130 -3.16 23.72 -7.13
N ALA A 131 -3.68 24.52 -6.19
CA ALA A 131 -4.83 25.38 -6.46
C ALA A 131 -4.51 26.40 -7.55
N VAL A 132 -3.34 27.05 -7.51
CA VAL A 132 -2.89 28.00 -8.54
C VAL A 132 -2.80 27.33 -9.91
N VAL A 133 -2.18 26.16 -10.01
CA VAL A 133 -2.08 25.41 -11.29
C VAL A 133 -3.46 25.09 -11.84
N VAL A 134 -4.39 24.65 -10.97
CA VAL A 134 -5.77 24.38 -11.37
C VAL A 134 -6.47 25.64 -11.86
N PHE A 135 -6.28 26.78 -11.20
CA PHE A 135 -6.86 28.04 -11.64
C PHE A 135 -6.26 28.55 -12.96
N THR A 136 -4.97 28.33 -13.20
CA THR A 136 -4.31 28.72 -14.47
C THR A 136 -4.68 27.79 -15.63
N GLN A 137 -4.98 26.51 -15.37
CA GLN A 137 -5.44 25.56 -16.40
C GLN A 137 -6.96 25.59 -16.66
N ARG A 138 -7.71 26.47 -15.98
CA ARG A 138 -9.17 26.58 -16.12
C ARG A 138 -9.63 27.49 -17.27
N GLU A 139 -8.72 27.93 -18.13
CA GLU A 139 -9.00 28.61 -19.41
C GLU A 139 -8.84 27.64 -20.60
#